data_AF-A0A2J8KV21-F1
#
_entry.id   AF-A0A2J8KV21-F1
#
_cell.length_a   1.000
_cell.length_b   1.000
_cell.length_c   1.000
_cell.angle_alpha   90.00
_cell.angle_beta   90.00
_cell.angle_gamma   90.00
#
_symmetry.space_group_name_H-M   'P 1'
#
loop_
_entity.id
_entity.type
_entity.pdbx_description
1 polymer ?
#
loop_
_entity_poly.entity_id
_entity_poly.type
_entity_poly.pdbx_seq_one_letter_code
_entity_poly.pdbx_strand_id
1 'polypeptide(L)'
;MWAQQGTTPGTPKLRHTCEQGDGVGPYGWEFHDGLSFGRQHIQDGALRLTTEFVKRPGGQHGGDWSWRVTVEPQASGTSALPLVSLFFYVVTDGKEVLLPEVGAKGQLKFISGHTSELGDFRFTLLPPTSPGDTAPKYGSYNVFW
;
A
#
# COMPACT_ATOMS: atom_id res chain seq x y z
N MET A 1 -4.06 -1.86 -3.80
CA MET A 1 -4.40 -3.15 -4.44
C MET A 1 -3.29 -4.14 -4.16
N TRP A 2 -3.53 -5.44 -4.27
CA TRP A 2 -2.47 -6.46 -4.17
C TRP A 2 -2.72 -7.64 -5.11
N ALA A 3 -1.65 -8.36 -5.44
CA ALA A 3 -1.72 -9.63 -6.17
C ALA A 3 -0.60 -10.57 -5.68
N GLN A 4 -0.96 -11.82 -5.39
CA GLN A 4 0.02 -12.87 -5.11
C GLN A 4 0.51 -13.48 -6.43
N GLN A 5 1.82 -13.57 -6.60
CA GLN A 5 2.45 -14.08 -7.82
C GLN A 5 2.66 -15.60 -7.74
N GLY A 6 2.53 -16.29 -8.88
CA GLY A 6 2.93 -17.69 -9.03
C GLY A 6 2.04 -18.74 -8.33
N THR A 7 0.84 -18.38 -7.88
CA THR A 7 -0.09 -19.33 -7.21
C THR A 7 -0.77 -20.30 -8.17
N THR A 8 -1.06 -19.87 -9.39
CA THR A 8 -1.75 -20.65 -10.43
C THR A 8 -1.22 -20.28 -11.81
N PRO A 9 -1.17 -21.22 -12.77
CA PRO A 9 -0.91 -20.87 -14.17
C PRO A 9 -1.94 -19.84 -14.66
N GLY A 10 -1.48 -18.72 -15.21
CA GLY A 10 -2.34 -17.65 -15.73
C GLY A 10 -2.19 -16.32 -14.97
N THR A 11 -3.19 -15.46 -15.11
CA THR A 11 -3.17 -14.10 -14.56
C THR A 11 -3.35 -14.12 -13.04
N PRO A 12 -2.47 -13.46 -12.26
CA PRO A 12 -2.64 -13.30 -10.82
C PRO A 12 -3.99 -12.66 -10.47
N LYS A 13 -4.61 -13.10 -9.37
CA LYS A 13 -5.83 -12.46 -8.85
C LYS A 13 -5.48 -11.09 -8.28
N LEU A 14 -5.96 -10.02 -8.94
CA LEU A 14 -5.81 -8.66 -8.46
C LEU A 14 -6.95 -8.31 -7.50
N ARG A 15 -6.60 -7.86 -6.30
CA ARG A 15 -7.56 -7.45 -5.27
C ARG A 15 -7.63 -5.93 -5.19
N HIS A 16 -8.85 -5.38 -5.29
CA HIS A 16 -9.10 -3.94 -5.22
C HIS A 16 -10.38 -3.61 -4.47
N THR A 17 -11.53 -4.06 -4.97
CA THR A 17 -12.85 -3.89 -4.34
C THR A 17 -13.17 -5.09 -3.44
N CYS A 18 -14.12 -4.89 -2.52
CA CYS A 18 -14.53 -5.90 -1.53
C CYS A 18 -15.60 -6.84 -2.11
N GLU A 19 -15.25 -7.60 -3.15
CA GLU A 19 -16.19 -8.50 -3.82
C GLU A 19 -16.43 -9.77 -2.98
N GLN A 20 -17.69 -10.03 -2.59
CA GLN A 20 -18.03 -11.14 -1.70
C GLN A 20 -17.60 -12.53 -2.22
N GLY A 21 -17.53 -12.70 -3.56
CA GLY A 21 -17.21 -13.98 -4.20
C GLY A 21 -15.73 -14.17 -4.54
N ASP A 22 -14.84 -13.27 -4.12
CA ASP A 22 -13.45 -13.29 -4.56
C ASP A 22 -12.54 -14.23 -3.75
N GLY A 23 -13.05 -14.74 -2.62
CA GLY A 23 -12.36 -15.68 -1.74
C GLY A 23 -11.42 -15.02 -0.71
N VAL A 24 -11.46 -13.70 -0.57
CA VAL A 24 -10.82 -12.98 0.55
C VAL A 24 -11.70 -13.10 1.79
N GLY A 25 -11.10 -13.41 2.93
CA GLY A 25 -11.79 -13.42 4.21
C GLY A 25 -11.22 -14.41 5.23
N PRO A 26 -11.44 -14.15 6.53
CA PRO A 26 -12.09 -12.96 7.10
C PRO A 26 -11.25 -11.67 6.95
N TYR A 27 -11.92 -10.52 6.94
CA TYR A 27 -11.29 -9.21 6.97
C TYR A 27 -12.14 -8.19 7.75
N GLY A 28 -11.50 -7.16 8.28
CA GLY A 28 -12.20 -6.08 8.99
C GLY A 28 -11.28 -5.21 9.85
N TRP A 29 -11.84 -4.11 10.35
CA TRP A 29 -11.17 -3.21 11.29
C TRP A 29 -11.06 -3.85 12.67
N GLU A 30 -9.84 -3.96 13.18
CA GLU A 30 -9.57 -4.26 14.59
C GLU A 30 -9.70 -2.99 15.43
N PHE A 31 -9.15 -1.88 14.93
CA PHE A 31 -9.26 -0.56 15.53
C PHE A 31 -9.68 0.45 14.47
N HIS A 32 -10.63 1.31 14.80
CA HIS A 32 -10.97 2.49 14.00
C HIS A 32 -11.72 3.49 14.87
N ASP A 33 -11.19 4.70 15.03
CA ASP A 33 -11.80 5.74 15.88
C ASP A 33 -12.74 6.69 15.12
N GLY A 34 -12.84 6.52 13.79
CA GLY A 34 -13.64 7.37 12.93
C GLY A 34 -12.98 8.71 12.61
N LEU A 35 -11.79 9.00 13.15
CA LEU A 35 -11.19 10.31 13.06
C LEU A 35 -9.68 10.32 12.83
N SER A 36 -8.86 9.64 13.62
CA SER A 36 -7.40 9.86 13.65
C SER A 36 -6.56 8.65 13.30
N PHE A 37 -7.04 7.41 13.50
CA PHE A 37 -6.27 6.22 13.19
C PHE A 37 -7.16 4.98 12.95
N GLY A 38 -6.53 3.95 12.38
CA GLY A 38 -7.15 2.63 12.30
C GLY A 38 -6.17 1.53 11.93
N ARG A 39 -6.54 0.30 12.25
CA ARG A 39 -5.85 -0.94 11.89
C ARG A 39 -6.88 -1.96 11.44
N GLN A 40 -6.65 -2.53 10.26
CA GLN A 40 -7.47 -3.59 9.67
C GLN A 40 -6.62 -4.81 9.36
N HIS A 41 -7.22 -5.99 9.52
CA HIS A 41 -6.65 -7.26 9.09
C HIS A 41 -7.43 -7.82 7.90
N ILE A 42 -6.70 -8.43 6.97
CA ILE A 42 -7.27 -9.08 5.78
C ILE A 42 -6.57 -10.43 5.61
N GLN A 43 -7.34 -11.53 5.59
CA GLN A 43 -6.85 -12.86 5.25
C GLN A 43 -7.17 -13.16 3.78
N ASP A 44 -6.15 -13.52 2.99
CA ASP A 44 -6.30 -13.91 1.57
C ASP A 44 -5.42 -15.13 1.30
N GLY A 45 -6.02 -16.32 1.39
CA GLY A 45 -5.30 -17.59 1.24
C GLY A 45 -4.15 -17.71 2.24
N ALA A 46 -2.92 -17.83 1.73
CA ALA A 46 -1.71 -17.96 2.56
C ALA A 46 -1.14 -16.62 3.05
N LEU A 47 -1.83 -15.50 2.80
CA LEU A 47 -1.38 -14.17 3.17
C LEU A 47 -2.22 -13.60 4.31
N ARG A 48 -1.55 -12.99 5.27
CA ARG A 48 -2.14 -12.07 6.24
C ARG A 48 -1.65 -10.67 5.93
N LEU A 49 -2.58 -9.77 5.57
CA LEU A 49 -2.29 -8.36 5.38
C LEU A 49 -2.77 -7.58 6.61
N THR A 50 -1.97 -6.61 7.04
CA THR A 50 -2.35 -5.61 8.03
C THR A 50 -2.22 -4.24 7.38
N THR A 51 -3.32 -3.47 7.37
CA THR A 51 -3.36 -2.10 6.84
C THR A 51 -3.61 -1.13 7.97
N GLU A 52 -2.70 -0.19 8.18
CA GLU A 52 -2.73 0.78 9.28
C GLU A 52 -2.65 2.20 8.74
N PHE A 53 -3.35 3.14 9.37
CA PHE A 53 -3.19 4.56 9.10
C PHE A 53 -3.18 5.40 10.37
N VAL A 54 -2.51 6.56 10.29
CA VAL A 54 -2.58 7.64 11.28
C VAL A 54 -2.70 8.98 10.55
N LYS A 55 -3.46 9.92 11.11
CA LYS A 55 -3.54 11.31 10.66
C LYS A 55 -2.92 12.25 11.69
N ARG A 56 -2.23 13.28 11.20
CA ARG A 56 -1.62 14.33 12.00
C ARG A 56 -2.22 15.68 11.59
N PRO A 57 -3.02 16.34 12.47
CA PRO A 57 -3.53 17.67 12.19
C PRO A 57 -2.41 18.70 12.01
N GLY A 58 -2.61 19.67 11.12
CA GLY A 58 -1.66 20.75 10.88
C GLY A 58 -2.01 21.58 9.65
N GLY A 59 -1.34 22.73 9.51
CA GLY A 59 -1.52 23.61 8.36
C GLY A 59 -2.93 24.19 8.24
N GLN A 60 -3.30 24.59 7.01
CA GLN A 60 -4.63 25.14 6.68
C GLN A 60 -5.45 24.21 5.77
N HIS A 61 -4.93 23.02 5.46
CA HIS A 61 -5.49 22.09 4.46
C HIS A 61 -5.72 20.67 5.00
N GLY A 62 -6.01 20.53 6.30
CA GLY A 62 -6.41 19.25 6.91
C GLY A 62 -5.28 18.37 7.48
N GLY A 63 -4.02 18.76 7.29
CA GLY A 63 -2.84 18.09 7.86
C GLY A 63 -2.32 16.92 7.03
N ASP A 64 -1.58 16.03 7.68
CA ASP A 64 -0.86 14.91 7.03
C ASP A 64 -1.47 13.56 7.40
N TRP A 65 -1.14 12.53 6.63
CA TRP A 65 -1.45 11.15 6.96
C TRP A 65 -0.35 10.20 6.51
N SER A 66 -0.32 9.00 7.10
CA SER A 66 0.65 7.97 6.75
C SER A 66 0.01 6.60 6.83
N TRP A 67 0.35 5.73 5.88
CA TRP A 67 -0.09 4.34 5.84
C TRP A 67 1.09 3.39 6.07
N ARG A 68 0.80 2.26 6.72
CA ARG A 68 1.67 1.10 6.75
C ARG A 68 0.88 -0.11 6.26
N VAL A 69 1.47 -0.85 5.32
CA VAL A 69 0.92 -2.12 4.84
C VAL A 69 1.95 -3.20 5.12
N THR A 70 1.58 -4.14 5.99
CA THR A 70 2.41 -5.29 6.35
C THR A 70 1.82 -6.54 5.71
N VAL A 71 2.66 -7.34 5.08
CA VAL A 71 2.28 -8.62 4.48
C VAL A 71 3.09 -9.72 5.13
N GLU A 72 2.41 -10.70 5.70
CA GLU A 72 3.03 -11.84 6.37
C GLU A 72 2.49 -13.14 5.76
N PRO A 73 3.33 -14.17 5.60
CA PRO A 73 2.83 -15.50 5.32
C PRO A 73 2.00 -15.97 6.54
N GLN A 74 0.86 -16.59 6.27
CA GLN A 74 0.11 -17.26 7.32
C GLN A 74 0.95 -18.44 7.83
N ALA A 75 1.01 -18.61 9.15
CA ALA A 75 1.74 -19.69 9.81
C ALA A 75 1.18 -21.05 9.34
N SER A 76 1.79 -21.59 8.30
CA SER A 76 1.54 -22.91 7.76
C SER A 76 2.87 -23.65 7.78
N GLY A 77 2.84 -24.97 8.00
CA GLY A 77 4.03 -25.81 8.12
C GLY A 77 4.91 -25.90 6.86
N THR A 78 4.67 -25.06 5.85
CA THR A 78 5.42 -24.98 4.60
C THR A 78 6.30 -23.73 4.57
N SER A 79 7.60 -23.91 4.31
CA SER A 79 8.62 -22.84 4.23
C SER A 79 8.48 -21.89 3.03
N ALA A 80 7.36 -21.89 2.31
CA ALA A 80 7.21 -21.09 1.10
C ALA A 80 6.95 -19.62 1.45
N LEU A 81 7.83 -18.73 0.99
CA LEU A 81 7.65 -17.28 1.06
C LEU A 81 6.92 -16.82 -0.21
N PRO A 82 5.62 -16.45 -0.14
CA PRO A 82 4.88 -16.01 -1.31
C PRO A 82 5.43 -14.68 -1.83
N LEU A 83 5.57 -14.57 -3.15
CA LEU A 83 5.89 -13.30 -3.81
C LEU A 83 4.60 -12.48 -3.95
N VAL A 84 4.64 -11.23 -3.51
CA VAL A 84 3.46 -10.34 -3.50
C VAL A 84 3.79 -9.02 -4.17
N SER A 85 2.89 -8.54 -5.02
CA SER A 85 2.92 -7.20 -5.58
C SER A 85 1.89 -6.32 -4.87
N LEU A 86 2.35 -5.20 -4.30
CA LEU A 86 1.50 -4.15 -3.73
C LEU A 86 1.42 -2.98 -4.69
N PHE A 87 0.23 -2.42 -4.85
CA PHE A 87 -0.02 -1.26 -5.72
C PHE A 87 -0.64 -0.14 -4.90
N PHE A 88 0.03 1.01 -4.91
CA PHE A 88 -0.41 2.27 -4.32
C PHE A 88 -0.70 3.24 -5.45
N TYR A 89 -1.86 3.87 -5.43
CA TYR A 89 -2.28 4.78 -6.50
C TYR A 89 -2.88 6.05 -5.91
N VAL A 90 -2.81 7.12 -6.69
CA VAL A 90 -3.46 8.41 -6.45
C VAL A 90 -4.15 8.80 -7.75
N VAL A 91 -5.34 9.38 -7.63
CA VAL A 91 -6.13 9.91 -8.76
C VAL A 91 -6.48 11.34 -8.41
N THR A 92 -6.24 12.27 -9.33
CA THR A 92 -6.65 13.67 -9.23
C THR A 92 -7.99 13.89 -9.91
N ASP A 93 -8.65 15.01 -9.61
CA ASP A 93 -9.92 15.35 -10.25
C ASP A 93 -9.73 16.44 -11.34
N GLY A 94 -10.58 16.38 -12.37
CA GLY A 94 -10.59 17.37 -13.45
C GLY A 94 -9.27 17.52 -14.22
N LYS A 95 -8.60 18.67 -14.05
CA LYS A 95 -7.41 19.08 -14.84
C LYS A 95 -6.13 19.15 -14.01
N GLU A 96 -6.17 18.68 -12.77
CA GLU A 96 -5.03 18.67 -11.87
C GLU A 96 -3.95 17.72 -12.36
N VAL A 97 -2.69 18.14 -12.21
CA VAL A 97 -1.52 17.41 -12.72
C VAL A 97 -0.66 16.93 -11.58
N LEU A 98 -0.20 15.68 -11.68
CA LEU A 98 0.80 15.10 -10.79
C LEU A 98 2.20 15.24 -11.42
N LEU A 99 3.16 15.68 -10.62
CA LEU A 99 4.53 15.90 -11.03
C LEU A 99 5.43 14.85 -10.35
N PRO A 100 5.86 13.80 -11.08
CA PRO A 100 6.75 12.80 -10.52
C PRO A 100 8.18 13.33 -10.40
N GLU A 101 8.84 13.09 -9.26
CA GLU A 101 10.26 13.31 -9.11
C GLU A 101 11.02 11.98 -9.20
N VAL A 102 11.83 11.85 -10.25
CA VAL A 102 12.55 10.62 -10.57
C VAL A 102 14.03 10.80 -10.23
N GLY A 103 14.57 9.85 -9.47
CA GLY A 103 15.98 9.75 -9.13
C GLY A 103 16.80 9.02 -10.18
N ALA A 104 18.03 8.65 -9.79
CA ALA A 104 18.90 7.84 -10.64
C ALA A 104 18.25 6.49 -10.98
N LYS A 105 18.54 5.96 -12.17
CA LYS A 105 18.06 4.64 -12.64
C LYS A 105 16.53 4.50 -12.69
N GLY A 106 15.79 5.59 -12.91
CA GLY A 106 14.34 5.55 -13.07
C GLY A 106 13.55 5.37 -11.76
N GLN A 107 14.21 5.53 -10.60
CA GLN A 107 13.55 5.34 -9.30
C GLN A 107 12.67 6.56 -8.95
N LEU A 108 11.36 6.39 -8.87
CA LEU A 108 10.42 7.37 -8.35
C LEU A 108 10.69 7.66 -6.87
N LYS A 109 11.04 8.91 -6.56
CA LYS A 109 11.27 9.37 -5.18
C LYS A 109 9.95 9.76 -4.53
N PHE A 110 9.21 10.65 -5.17
CA PHE A 110 7.91 11.13 -4.70
C PHE A 110 7.12 11.71 -5.87
N ILE A 111 5.83 11.95 -5.66
CA ILE A 111 4.95 12.67 -6.57
C ILE A 111 4.49 13.93 -5.84
N SER A 112 4.63 15.10 -6.44
CA SER A 112 3.99 16.33 -5.95
C SER A 112 2.75 16.64 -6.76
N GLY A 113 1.87 17.44 -6.17
CA GLY A 113 0.70 17.97 -6.86
C GLY A 113 0.16 19.19 -6.12
N HIS A 114 -0.85 19.80 -6.72
CA HIS A 114 -1.53 20.97 -6.18
C HIS A 114 -3.02 20.89 -6.51
N THR A 115 -3.89 21.16 -5.53
CA THR A 115 -5.31 21.43 -5.76
C THR A 115 -5.74 22.70 -5.02
N SER A 116 -6.87 23.30 -5.42
CA SER A 116 -7.39 24.49 -4.75
C SER A 116 -7.77 24.26 -3.28
N GLU A 117 -8.12 23.02 -2.92
CA GLU A 117 -8.55 22.67 -1.56
C GLU A 117 -7.39 22.20 -0.68
N LEU A 118 -6.43 21.48 -1.25
CA LEU A 118 -5.31 20.87 -0.51
C LEU A 118 -4.05 21.73 -0.53
N GLY A 119 -3.98 22.73 -1.40
CA GLY A 119 -2.73 23.44 -1.69
C GLY A 119 -1.68 22.48 -2.25
N ASP A 120 -0.41 22.76 -1.99
CA ASP A 120 0.70 21.91 -2.40
C ASP A 120 0.80 20.66 -1.52
N PHE A 121 0.93 19.49 -2.15
CA PHE A 121 1.08 18.22 -1.44
C PHE A 121 2.14 17.32 -2.07
N ARG A 122 2.54 16.28 -1.31
CA ARG A 122 3.52 15.27 -1.73
C ARG A 122 3.12 13.88 -1.28
N PHE A 123 3.21 12.92 -2.19
CA PHE A 123 3.09 11.49 -1.95
C PHE A 123 4.45 10.81 -2.04
N THR A 124 4.81 9.99 -1.07
CA THR A 124 6.08 9.25 -1.05
C THR A 124 5.82 7.80 -0.66
N LEU A 125 6.22 6.85 -1.52
CA LEU A 125 6.24 5.43 -1.18
C LEU A 125 7.66 5.06 -0.73
N LEU A 126 7.82 4.77 0.55
CA LEU A 126 9.12 4.47 1.14
C LEU A 126 9.60 3.06 0.76
N PRO A 127 10.92 2.80 0.82
CA PRO A 127 11.46 1.45 0.67
C PRO A 127 10.80 0.48 1.66
N PRO A 128 10.46 -0.74 1.23
CA PRO A 128 9.93 -1.76 2.14
C PRO A 128 10.97 -2.15 3.19
N THR A 129 10.51 -2.62 4.35
CA THR A 129 11.35 -3.12 5.45
C THR A 129 10.88 -4.50 5.90
N SER A 130 11.77 -5.25 6.55
CA SER A 130 11.46 -6.49 7.29
C SER A 130 11.24 -6.17 8.77
N PRO A 131 10.69 -7.11 9.58
CA PRO A 131 10.66 -6.96 11.03
C PRO A 131 12.05 -6.59 11.59
N GLY A 132 12.13 -5.50 12.35
CA GLY A 132 13.41 -4.95 12.85
C GLY A 132 14.10 -3.93 11.95
N ASP A 133 13.38 -3.30 11.02
CA ASP A 133 13.84 -2.20 10.15
C ASP A 133 15.05 -2.53 9.25
N THR A 134 15.20 -3.81 8.91
CA THR A 134 16.20 -4.25 7.93
C THR A 134 15.65 -4.19 6.51
N ALA A 135 16.48 -3.80 5.54
CA ALA A 135 16.10 -3.84 4.13
C ALA A 135 15.74 -5.28 3.72
N PRO A 136 14.62 -5.51 3.01
CA PRO A 136 14.25 -6.85 2.60
C PRO A 136 15.28 -7.40 1.62
N LYS A 137 15.60 -8.68 1.80
CA LYS A 137 16.58 -9.39 0.98
C LYS A 137 16.17 -9.46 -0.50
N TYR A 138 14.86 -9.47 -0.77
CA TYR A 138 14.29 -9.55 -2.10
C TYR A 138 13.11 -8.58 -2.21
N GLY A 139 13.19 -7.63 -3.14
CA GLY A 139 12.11 -6.68 -3.41
C GLY A 139 12.54 -5.63 -4.43
N SER A 140 11.61 -5.23 -5.29
CA SER A 140 11.74 -4.06 -6.15
C SER A 140 10.65 -3.05 -5.77
N TYR A 141 10.96 -1.76 -5.80
CA TYR A 141 10.02 -0.70 -5.47
C TYR A 141 10.33 0.55 -6.27
N ASN A 142 9.28 1.26 -6.68
CA ASN A 142 9.36 2.58 -7.32
C ASN A 142 10.21 2.67 -8.59
N VAL A 143 10.50 1.59 -9.32
CA VAL A 143 11.31 1.67 -10.55
C VAL A 143 10.40 1.78 -11.77
N PHE A 144 10.54 2.86 -12.54
CA PHE A 144 10.01 2.93 -13.90
C PHE A 144 11.02 2.28 -14.86
N TRP A 145 10.55 1.34 -15.67
CA TRP A 145 11.31 0.70 -16.76
C TRP A 145 11.25 1.52 -18.04
#